data_AF-A0AAE3A4S8-F1
#
_entry.id   AF-A0AAE3A4S8-F1
#
_cell.length_a   1.000
_cell.length_b   1.000
_cell.length_c   1.000
_cell.angle_alpha   90.00
_cell.angle_beta   90.00
_cell.angle_gamma   90.00
#
_symmetry.space_group_name_H-M   'P 1'
#
loop_
_entity.id
_entity.type
_entity.pdbx_description
1 polymer ?
#
loop_
_entity_poly.entity_id
_entity_poly.type
_entity_poly.pdbx_seq_one_letter_code
_entity_poly.pdbx_strand_id
1 'polypeptide(L)' 'MKIFHNLEVISRDGAITYASAATNSHPDIIQISDRFHLIKGLSEVICKYIIREFPARVEIPLTKSITDEMKV' A
#
# COMPACT_ATOMS: atom_id res chain seq x y z
N MET A 1 -15.25 13.42 31.22
CA MET A 1 -14.99 12.91 29.85
C MET A 1 -16.15 13.38 28.99
N LYS A 2 -15.90 14.10 27.87
CA LYS A 2 -16.98 14.48 26.95
C LYS A 2 -17.40 13.25 26.16
N ILE A 3 -18.68 12.93 26.20
CA ILE A 3 -19.27 11.82 25.45
C ILE A 3 -19.85 12.41 24.16
N PHE A 4 -19.45 11.89 23.01
CA PHE A 4 -19.91 12.36 21.71
C PHE A 4 -20.95 11.37 21.16
N HIS A 5 -22.22 11.58 21.52
CA HIS A 5 -23.31 10.66 21.17
C HIS A 5 -23.56 10.54 19.65
N ASN A 6 -23.05 11.49 18.87
CA ASN A 6 -23.18 11.54 17.41
C ASN A 6 -21.98 10.94 16.66
N LEU A 7 -21.01 10.38 17.38
CA LEU A 7 -19.85 9.75 16.77
C LEU A 7 -20.16 8.26 16.53
N GLU A 8 -20.22 7.86 15.26
CA GLU A 8 -20.60 6.50 14.87
C GLU A 8 -19.43 5.70 14.31
N VAL A 9 -18.53 6.37 13.57
CA VAL A 9 -17.45 5.72 12.82
C VAL A 9 -16.13 6.46 13.02
N ILE A 10 -15.06 5.70 13.24
CA ILE A 10 -13.68 6.18 13.24
C ILE A 10 -12.93 5.57 12.06
N SER A 11 -12.42 6.40 11.15
CA SER A 11 -11.57 5.96 10.03
C SER A 11 -10.09 6.13 10.39
N ARG A 12 -9.34 5.04 10.50
CA ARG A 12 -7.92 5.04 10.91
C ARG A 12 -7.10 3.96 10.19
N ASP A 13 -5.80 3.92 10.47
CA ASP A 13 -4.82 2.98 9.89
C ASP A 13 -5.03 1.49 10.22
N GLY A 14 -6.02 1.15 11.04
CA GLY A 14 -6.33 -0.24 11.42
C GLY A 14 -5.45 -0.80 12.55
N ALA A 15 -4.61 0.01 13.20
CA ALA A 15 -3.80 -0.48 14.31
C ALA A 15 -4.66 -0.86 15.53
N ILE A 16 -4.31 -1.98 16.18
CA ILE A 16 -5.03 -2.54 17.33
C ILE A 16 -5.09 -1.53 18.48
N THR A 17 -4.05 -0.72 18.68
CA THR A 17 -4.00 0.29 19.75
C THR A 17 -5.11 1.35 19.58
N TYR A 18 -5.39 1.78 18.35
CA TYR A 18 -6.49 2.72 18.08
C TYR A 18 -7.84 2.04 18.23
N ALA A 19 -7.97 0.78 17.79
CA ALA A 19 -9.21 0.02 17.95
C ALA A 19 -9.55 -0.16 19.44
N SER A 20 -8.56 -0.55 20.24
CA SER A 20 -8.71 -0.70 21.69
C SER A 20 -9.06 0.64 22.35
N ALA A 21 -8.38 1.74 22.00
CA ALA A 21 -8.70 3.06 22.53
C ALA A 21 -10.11 3.52 22.15
N ALA A 22 -10.53 3.28 20.90
CA ALA A 22 -11.88 3.58 20.41
C ALA A 22 -12.92 2.81 21.22
N THR A 23 -12.82 1.48 21.28
CA THR A 23 -13.76 0.61 22.02
C THR A 23 -13.80 0.93 23.51
N ASN A 24 -12.66 1.23 24.14
CA ASN A 24 -12.62 1.59 25.57
C ASN A 24 -13.25 2.95 25.85
N SER A 25 -13.23 3.87 24.88
CA SER A 25 -13.80 5.21 25.05
C SER A 25 -15.28 5.28 24.68
N HIS A 26 -15.69 4.56 23.64
CA HIS A 26 -17.03 4.53 23.06
C HIS A 26 -17.28 3.13 22.47
N PRO A 27 -17.90 2.22 23.24
CA PRO A 27 -18.06 0.81 22.85
C PRO A 27 -18.87 0.59 21.57
N ASP A 28 -19.78 1.51 21.26
CA ASP A 28 -20.69 1.40 20.12
C ASP A 28 -20.09 1.94 18.81
N ILE A 29 -18.89 2.53 18.86
CA ILE A 29 -18.24 3.08 17.67
C ILE A 29 -17.56 1.98 16.86
N ILE A 30 -17.75 2.04 15.55
CA ILE A 30 -17.09 1.15 14.59
C ILE A 30 -15.81 1.81 14.09
N GLN A 31 -14.67 1.13 14.27
CA GLN A 31 -13.45 1.52 13.57
C GLN A 31 -13.40 0.86 12.19
N ILE A 32 -13.10 1.65 11.16
CA ILE A 32 -12.82 1.20 9.80
C ILE A 32 -11.40 1.57 9.39
N SER A 33 -10.79 0.75 8.54
CA SER A 33 -9.53 1.10 7.90
C SER A 33 -9.74 2.20 6.86
N ASP A 34 -8.93 3.26 6.92
CA ASP A 34 -9.02 4.33 5.94
C ASP A 34 -8.39 3.94 4.59
N ARG A 35 -8.86 4.60 3.53
CA ARG A 35 -8.45 4.30 2.14
C ARG A 35 -6.98 4.60 1.88
N PHE A 36 -6.39 5.58 2.56
CA PHE A 36 -5.00 5.96 2.36
C PHE A 36 -4.08 4.81 2.81
N HIS A 37 -4.32 4.25 3.99
CA HIS A 37 -3.53 3.14 4.51
C HIS A 37 -3.74 1.84 3.72
N LEU A 38 -4.97 1.57 3.26
CA LEU A 38 -5.23 0.42 2.38
C LEU A 38 -4.44 0.50 1.07
N ILE A 39 -4.47 1.66 0.40
CA ILE A 39 -3.74 1.86 -0.86
C ILE A 39 -2.23 1.80 -0.61
N LYS A 40 -1.73 2.48 0.42
CA LYS A 40 -0.31 2.44 0.80
C LYS A 40 0.18 1.02 1.06
N GLY A 41 -0.54 0.26 1.89
CA GLY A 41 -0.17 -1.12 2.23
C GLY A 41 -0.14 -2.03 1.00
N LEU A 42 -1.14 -1.89 0.11
CA LEU A 42 -1.17 -2.62 -1.16
C LEU A 42 0.02 -2.26 -2.05
N SER A 43 0.31 -0.98 -2.25
CA SER A 43 1.43 -0.51 -3.06
C SER A 43 2.77 -1.02 -2.52
N GLU A 44 2.98 -1.00 -1.20
CA GLU A 44 4.22 -1.49 -0.57
C GLU A 44 4.43 -2.99 -0.81
N VAL A 45 3.36 -3.78 -0.69
CA VAL A 45 3.42 -5.23 -0.94
C VAL A 45 3.71 -5.52 -2.41
N ILE A 46 3.04 -4.83 -3.33
CA ILE A 46 3.29 -4.98 -4.78
C ILE A 46 4.73 -4.62 -5.12
N CYS A 47 5.27 -3.50 -4.61
CA CYS A 47 6.66 -3.11 -4.86
C CYS A 47 7.65 -4.18 -4.37
N LYS A 48 7.46 -4.69 -3.16
CA LYS A 48 8.29 -5.77 -2.61
C LYS A 48 8.21 -7.03 -3.45
N TYR A 49 7.02 -7.37 -3.94
CA TYR A 49 6.81 -8.52 -4.81
C TYR A 49 7.58 -8.36 -6.13
N ILE A 50 7.43 -7.23 -6.82
CA ILE A 50 8.12 -6.98 -8.09
C ILE A 50 9.64 -7.06 -7.92
N ILE A 51 10.20 -6.42 -6.90
CA ILE A 51 11.65 -6.43 -6.63
C ILE A 51 12.15 -7.85 -6.32
N ARG A 52 11.30 -8.71 -5.72
CA ARG A 52 11.65 -10.10 -5.41
C ARG A 52 11.61 -10.99 -6.65
N GLU A 53 10.59 -10.85 -7.50
CA GLU A 53 10.38 -11.74 -8.65
C GLU A 53 11.28 -11.40 -9.85
N PHE A 54 11.58 -10.11 -10.07
CA PHE A 54 12.35 -9.67 -11.22
C PHE A 54 13.79 -9.33 -10.85
N PRO A 55 14.78 -9.69 -11.69
CA PRO A 55 16.16 -9.29 -11.46
C PRO A 55 16.28 -7.77 -11.57
N ALA A 56 17.14 -7.17 -10.74
CA ALA A 56 17.41 -5.73 -10.76
C ALA A 56 18.01 -5.23 -12.10
N ARG A 57 18.53 -6.15 -12.92
CA ARG A 57 19.08 -5.88 -14.25
C ARG A 57 18.48 -6.86 -15.24
N VAL A 58 17.94 -6.32 -16.32
CA VAL A 58 17.50 -7.09 -17.49
C VAL A 58 18.49 -6.80 -18.60
N GLU A 59 19.16 -7.84 -19.10
CA GLU A 59 20.00 -7.70 -20.29
C GLU A 59 19.10 -7.55 -21.51
N ILE A 60 19.33 -6.51 -22.31
CA ILE A 60 18.68 -6.38 -23.61
C ILE A 60 19.52 -7.19 -24.60
N PRO A 61 18.96 -8.25 -25.23
CA PRO A 61 19.70 -9.04 -26.20
C PRO A 61 20.13 -8.15 -27.37
N LEU A 62 21.40 -8.22 -27.74
CA LEU A 62 21.86 -7.61 -28.99
C LEU A 62 21.22 -8.37 -30.15
N THR A 63 20.25 -7.76 -30.83
CA THR A 63 19.75 -8.27 -32.10
C THR A 63 20.90 -8.28 -33.11
N LYS A 64 21.36 -9.47 -33.49
CA LYS A 64 22.33 -9.62 -34.59
C LYS A 64 21.67 -9.24 -35.91
N SER A 65 21.86 -8.00 -36.32
CA SER A 65 22.64 -7.63 -37.51
C SER A 65 22.48 -6.13 -37.69
N ILE A 66 23.60 -5.41 -37.54
CA ILE A 66 23.75 -4.12 -38.20
C ILE A 66 23.68 -4.46 -39.68
N THR A 67 22.60 -4.12 -40.36
CA THR A 67 22.54 -4.21 -41.82
C THR A 67 23.66 -3.36 -42.40
N ASP A 68 24.28 -3.81 -43.49
CA ASP A 68 25.43 -3.14 -44.12
C ASP A 68 25.16 -1.67 -44.49
N GLU A 69 23.91 -1.22 -44.44
CA GLU A 69 23.46 0.18 -44.56
C GLU A 69 24.01 1.13 -43.48
N MET A 70 24.47 0.63 -42.33
CA MET A 70 25.04 1.47 -41.26
C MET A 70 26.57 1.56 -41.29
N LYS A 71 27.24 0.95 -42.29
CA LYS A 71 28.66 1.22 -42.57
C LYS A 71 28.77 2.41 -43.52
N VAL A 72 28.76 3.62 -42.96
CA VAL A 72 29.13 4.85 -43.68
C VAL A 72 30.40 5.42 -43.08
#